data_AF-A0A354MEE2-F1
#
_entry.id   AF-A0A354MEE2-F1
#
_cell.length_a   1.000
_cell.length_b   1.000
_cell.length_c   1.000
_cell.angle_alpha   90.00
_cell.angle_beta   90.00
_cell.angle_gamma   90.00
#
_symmetry.space_group_name_H-M   'P 1'
#
loop_
_entity.id
_entity.type
_entity.pdbx_description
1 polymer ?
#
loop_
_entity_poly.entity_id
_entity_poly.type
_entity_poly.pdbx_seq_one_letter_code
_entity_poly.pdbx_strand_id
1 'polypeptide(L)' 'MLKQMAWNTFKNTGNINTFMELIEIENTKKNMEGNQYGNIENKRNNNSRKQYERF' A
#
# COMPACT_ATOMS: atom_id res chain seq x y z
N MET A 1 -2.02 18.87 -3.51
CA MET A 1 -1.43 19.53 -4.71
C MET A 1 -1.92 18.89 -6.02
N LEU A 2 -1.68 17.59 -6.30
CA LEU A 2 -2.19 16.95 -7.53
C LEU A 2 -3.71 17.07 -7.72
N LYS A 3 -4.52 16.82 -6.66
CA LYS A 3 -5.99 16.98 -6.71
C LYS A 3 -6.43 18.40 -7.11
N GLN A 4 -5.76 19.43 -6.59
CA GLN A 4 -6.04 20.83 -6.92
C GLN A 4 -5.72 21.12 -8.40
N MET A 5 -4.61 20.56 -8.89
CA MET A 5 -4.18 20.74 -10.28
C MET A 5 -5.17 20.07 -11.25
N ALA A 6 -5.59 18.83 -11.00
CA ALA A 6 -6.60 18.18 -11.83
C ALA A 6 -7.97 18.86 -11.74
N TRP A 7 -8.36 19.37 -10.56
CA TRP A 7 -9.59 20.14 -10.43
C TRP A 7 -9.57 21.42 -11.28
N ASN A 8 -8.46 22.15 -11.26
CA ASN A 8 -8.29 23.35 -12.09
C ASN A 8 -8.30 23.00 -13.60
N THR A 9 -7.63 21.92 -14.00
CA THR A 9 -7.65 21.43 -15.38
C THR A 9 -9.05 21.03 -15.82
N PHE A 10 -9.80 20.31 -14.97
CA PHE A 10 -11.20 19.96 -15.22
C PHE A 10 -12.07 21.21 -15.37
N LYS A 11 -11.93 22.20 -14.47
CA LYS A 11 -12.67 23.47 -14.53
C LYS A 11 -12.42 24.25 -15.83
N ASN A 12 -11.21 24.16 -16.37
CA ASN A 12 -10.82 24.87 -17.60
C ASN A 12 -11.18 24.12 -18.89
N THR A 13 -11.17 22.79 -18.88
CA THR A 13 -11.25 21.96 -20.11
C THR A 13 -12.44 21.00 -20.15
N GLY A 14 -13.12 20.77 -19.03
CA GLY A 14 -14.16 19.75 -18.88
C GLY A 14 -13.65 18.31 -18.97
N ASN A 15 -12.33 18.09 -19.05
CA ASN A 15 -11.77 16.76 -19.25
C ASN A 15 -11.84 15.91 -17.97
N ILE A 16 -12.79 14.98 -17.93
CA ILE A 16 -13.01 14.05 -16.82
C ILE A 16 -11.88 13.01 -16.69
N ASN A 17 -11.18 12.70 -17.78
CA ASN A 17 -10.14 11.66 -17.82
C ASN A 17 -9.00 11.99 -16.86
N THR A 18 -8.64 13.27 -16.73
CA THR A 18 -7.62 13.73 -15.78
C THR A 18 -7.98 13.41 -14.33
N PHE A 19 -9.27 13.40 -13.97
CA PHE A 19 -9.72 13.04 -12.63
C PHE A 19 -9.71 11.52 -12.42
N MET A 20 -10.06 10.75 -13.44
CA MET A 20 -10.00 9.28 -13.42
C MET A 20 -8.56 8.77 -13.30
N GLU A 21 -7.63 9.37 -14.05
CA GLU A 21 -6.19 9.09 -13.96
C GLU A 21 -5.65 9.37 -12.55
N LEU A 22 -6.09 10.45 -11.89
CA LEU A 22 -5.73 10.71 -10.50
C LEU A 22 -6.20 9.63 -9.53
N ILE A 23 -7.43 9.14 -9.71
CA ILE A 23 -8.00 8.08 -8.86
C ILE A 23 -7.20 6.79 -9.02
N GLU A 24 -6.85 6.42 -10.26
CA GLU A 24 -6.01 5.26 -10.55
C GLU A 24 -4.63 5.40 -9.90
N ILE A 25 -3.97 6.55 -10.01
CA ILE A 25 -2.66 6.79 -9.38
C ILE A 25 -2.77 6.67 -7.85
N GLU A 26 -3.82 7.22 -7.23
CA GLU A 26 -4.04 7.15 -5.78
C GLU A 26 -4.28 5.71 -5.30
N ASN A 27 -5.05 4.92 -6.06
CA ASN A 27 -5.27 3.50 -5.77
C ASN A 27 -3.99 2.69 -5.93
N THR A 28 -3.21 2.94 -6.98
CA THR A 28 -1.94 2.26 -7.23
C THR A 28 -0.94 2.58 -6.11
N LYS A 29 -0.89 3.84 -5.66
CA LYS A 29 -0.08 4.26 -4.51
C LYS A 29 -0.48 3.53 -3.23
N LYS A 30 -1.78 3.45 -2.91
CA LYS A 30 -2.25 2.69 -1.75
C LYS A 30 -1.87 1.22 -1.81
N ASN A 31 -1.95 0.60 -3.00
CA ASN A 31 -1.52 -0.78 -3.19
C ASN A 31 0.00 -0.96 -3.01
N MET A 32 0.80 0.04 -3.42
CA MET A 32 2.25 0.03 -3.18
C MET A 32 2.61 0.25 -1.71
N GLU A 33 1.92 1.15 -1.00
CA GLU A 33 2.13 1.41 0.43
C GLU A 33 1.64 0.23 1.31
N GLY A 34 0.56 -0.44 0.92
CA GLY A 34 0.04 -1.63 1.62
C GLY A 34 1.03 -2.82 1.66
N ASN A 35 1.95 -2.89 0.70
CA ASN A 35 3.02 -3.90 0.68
C ASN A 35 4.22 -3.57 1.57
N GLN A 36 4.30 -2.37 2.17
CA GLN A 36 5.35 -2.05 3.14
C GLN A 36 5.08 -2.67 4.53
N TYR A 37 3.84 -3.08 4.81
CA TYR A 37 3.43 -3.69 6.09
C TYR A 37 3.05 -5.18 6.01
N GLY A 38 3.15 -5.78 4.82
CA GLY A 38 2.88 -7.21 4.62
C GLY A 38 4.18 -7.95 4.37
N ASN A 39 4.87 -8.40 5.43
CA ASN A 39 5.76 -9.59 5.47
C ASN A 39 6.73 -9.57 6.68
N ILE A 40 6.20 -9.33 7.89
CA ILE A 40 6.86 -9.82 9.11
C ILE A 40 5.90 -10.76 9.86
N GLU A 41 5.23 -11.66 9.13
CA GLU A 41 4.82 -12.92 9.76
C GLU A 41 6.09 -13.77 9.91
N ASN A 42 6.80 -13.57 11.01
CA ASN A 42 7.91 -14.43 11.40
C ASN A 42 7.35 -15.77 11.90
N LYS A 43 6.74 -16.55 10.99
CA LYS A 43 6.41 -17.97 11.20
C LYS A 43 7.68 -18.80 11.01
N ARG A 44 8.65 -18.67 11.92
CA ARG A 44 9.77 -19.61 12.09
C ARG A 44 9.75 -20.11 13.53
N ASN A 45 8.90 -21.11 13.78
CA ASN A 45 9.18 -22.54 13.75
C ASN A 45 9.72 -23.04 15.10
N ASN A 46 8.80 -23.65 15.82
CA ASN A 46 8.93 -24.19 17.16
C ASN A 46 9.66 -25.54 17.12
N ASN A 47 10.93 -25.62 17.54
CA ASN A 47 11.55 -26.86 18.03
C ASN A 47 12.90 -26.65 18.75
N SER A 48 12.96 -25.94 19.88
CA SER A 48 14.07 -26.17 20.82
C SER A 48 13.71 -27.37 21.69
N ARG A 49 14.05 -28.54 21.16
CA ARG A 49 14.08 -29.85 21.83
C ARG A 49 14.35 -29.73 23.34
N LYS A 50 13.44 -30.35 24.09
CA LYS A 50 13.64 -31.00 25.40
C LYS A 50 15.09 -31.45 25.65
N GLN A 51 15.93 -30.60 26.23
CA GLN A 51 17.16 -30.91 26.97
C GLN A 51 17.32 -29.67 27.87
N TYR A 52 16.99 -29.67 29.16
CA TYR A 52 17.53 -30.50 30.23
C TYR A 52 16.48 -30.64 31.36
N GLU A 53 15.57 -31.60 31.25
CA GLU A 53 14.98 -32.23 32.45
C GLU A 53 15.55 -33.64 32.51
N ARG A 54 16.81 -33.76 32.93
CA ARG A 54 17.36 -35.01 33.44
C ARG A 54 18.49 -34.69 34.42
N PHE A 55 18.11 -34.79 35.70
CA PHE A 55 18.89 -35.03 36.91
C PHE A 55 19.82 -33.92 37.39
#